data_AF-A0A816WBB9-F1
#
_entry.id   AF-A0A816WBB9-F1
#
_cell.length_a   1.000
_cell.length_b   1.000
_cell.length_c   1.000
_cell.angle_alpha   90.00
_cell.angle_beta   90.00
_cell.angle_gamma   90.00
#
_symmetry.space_group_name_H-M   'P 1'
#
loop_
_entity.id
_entity.type
_entity.pdbx_description
1 polymer ?
#
loop_
_entity_poly.entity_id
_entity_poly.type
_entity_poly.pdbx_seq_one_letter_code
_entity_poly.pdbx_strand_id
1 'polypeptide(L)'
;MAGSSSQRLKGILSITVLKANDLIKSDFIGDNDCYAVISLEPLANESKVKTGNQPKQTETRQKTQIRDGCNPIFNEKLLFPVAEGLEALYVQVWDSDIGKDDLLGYGTLSLLGAGQGGQFNTSLNKEWLHTVTISMDNEKRGNGGTLELVLHFIPESLAAYMSKKFNAAQADLKKKLTDQIVSKMTDVAADQIRGYVGISN
;
A
#
# COMPACT_ATOMS: atom_id res chain seq x y z
N MET A 1 13.38 -33.58 3.67
CA MET A 1 12.68 -32.51 4.43
C MET A 1 13.19 -31.18 3.91
N ALA A 2 12.40 -30.47 3.11
CA ALA A 2 12.78 -29.16 2.60
C ALA A 2 12.57 -28.13 3.72
N GLY A 3 13.65 -27.54 4.21
CA GLY A 3 13.59 -26.47 5.19
C GLY A 3 12.92 -25.24 4.56
N SER A 4 11.77 -24.85 5.12
CA SER A 4 11.17 -23.55 4.86
C SER A 4 12.10 -22.49 5.46
N SER A 5 12.99 -21.92 4.63
CA SER A 5 13.75 -20.73 4.96
C SER A 5 12.75 -19.57 5.15
N SER A 6 12.39 -19.27 6.40
CA SER A 6 11.65 -18.05 6.73
C SER A 6 12.49 -16.85 6.29
N GLN A 7 12.14 -16.27 5.14
CA GLN A 7 12.81 -15.11 4.61
C GLN A 7 12.55 -13.93 5.57
N ARG A 8 13.62 -13.38 6.17
CA ARG A 8 13.50 -12.31 7.16
C ARG A 8 13.03 -11.02 6.47
N LEU A 9 11.91 -10.47 6.93
CA LEU A 9 11.43 -9.17 6.47
C LEU A 9 12.42 -8.07 6.85
N LYS A 10 12.71 -7.17 5.92
CA LYS A 10 13.61 -6.03 6.12
C LYS A 10 12.85 -4.74 6.38
N GLY A 11 11.56 -4.69 6.02
CA GLY A 11 10.72 -3.52 6.24
C GLY A 11 9.38 -3.61 5.51
N ILE A 12 8.73 -2.46 5.36
CA ILE A 12 7.48 -2.27 4.64
C ILE A 12 7.72 -1.25 3.54
N LEU A 13 7.36 -1.60 2.30
CA LEU A 13 7.27 -0.66 1.20
C LEU A 13 5.83 -0.18 1.06
N SER A 14 5.63 1.10 1.33
CA SER A 14 4.40 1.80 1.09
C SER A 14 4.40 2.38 -0.32
N ILE A 15 3.44 1.98 -1.15
CA ILE A 15 3.28 2.45 -2.53
C ILE A 15 1.97 3.21 -2.63
N THR A 16 2.03 4.50 -2.91
CA THR A 16 0.84 5.32 -3.14
C THR A 16 0.68 5.52 -4.63
N VAL A 17 -0.42 5.03 -5.21
CA VAL A 17 -0.78 5.32 -6.59
C VAL A 17 -1.49 6.66 -6.59
N LEU A 18 -0.90 7.67 -7.24
CA LEU A 18 -1.50 9.01 -7.27
C LEU A 18 -2.49 9.10 -8.42
N LYS A 19 -1.97 9.07 -9.65
CA LYS A 19 -2.76 9.26 -10.86
C LYS A 19 -2.03 8.69 -12.08
N ALA A 20 -2.79 8.41 -13.12
CA ALA A 20 -2.24 8.24 -14.46
C ALA A 20 -2.53 9.49 -15.31
N ASN A 21 -1.72 9.75 -16.33
CA ASN A 21 -1.97 10.80 -17.31
C ASN A 21 -1.81 10.22 -18.72
N ASP A 22 -2.62 10.73 -19.65
CA ASP A 22 -2.59 10.36 -21.07
C ASP A 22 -2.79 8.85 -21.33
N LEU A 23 -3.64 8.20 -20.53
CA LEU A 23 -4.06 6.82 -20.80
C LEU A 23 -4.81 6.75 -22.13
N ILE A 24 -4.59 5.65 -22.86
CA ILE A 24 -5.36 5.33 -24.05
C ILE A 24 -6.80 5.06 -23.63
N LYS A 25 -7.77 5.66 -24.32
CA LYS A 25 -9.18 5.32 -24.13
C LYS A 25 -9.45 3.92 -24.69
N SER A 26 -10.15 3.08 -23.92
CA SER A 26 -10.82 1.91 -24.49
C SER A 26 -11.85 2.41 -25.51
N ASP A 27 -11.92 1.78 -26.68
CA ASP A 27 -12.80 2.18 -27.81
C ASP A 27 -14.30 1.94 -27.53
N PHE A 28 -14.69 1.60 -26.30
CA PHE A 28 -16.09 1.41 -25.92
C PHE A 28 -16.66 2.62 -25.18
N ILE A 29 -17.85 3.05 -25.63
CA ILE A 29 -18.69 4.03 -24.94
C ILE A 29 -19.15 3.41 -23.62
N GLY A 30 -18.48 3.79 -22.54
CA GLY A 30 -18.74 3.38 -21.16
C GLY A 30 -17.84 4.19 -20.22
N ASP A 31 -18.30 4.41 -19.00
CA ASP A 31 -17.47 5.02 -17.95
C ASP A 31 -16.20 4.18 -17.78
N ASN A 32 -15.01 4.79 -17.93
CA ASN A 32 -13.75 4.07 -17.72
C ASN A 32 -13.63 3.76 -16.21
N ASP A 33 -13.75 2.49 -15.85
CA ASP A 33 -13.59 1.99 -14.49
C ASP A 33 -12.15 1.48 -14.31
N CYS A 34 -11.20 2.39 -14.53
CA CYS A 34 -9.78 2.07 -14.49
C CYS A 34 -9.37 1.55 -13.11
N TYR A 35 -8.48 0.57 -13.09
CA TYR A 35 -7.83 0.09 -11.89
C TYR A 35 -6.34 -0.20 -12.11
N ALA A 36 -5.51 0.18 -11.14
CA ALA A 36 -4.10 -0.11 -11.13
C ALA A 36 -3.83 -1.43 -10.41
N VAL A 37 -3.00 -2.30 -10.99
CA VAL A 37 -2.50 -3.53 -10.38
C VAL A 37 -1.01 -3.34 -10.12
N ILE A 38 -0.61 -3.56 -8.88
CA ILE A 38 0.78 -3.50 -8.45
C ILE A 38 1.25 -4.87 -8.00
N SER A 39 2.43 -5.25 -8.47
CA SER A 39 3.11 -6.50 -8.12
C SER A 39 4.60 -6.25 -7.81
N LEU A 40 5.16 -7.01 -6.87
CA LEU A 40 6.57 -6.94 -6.49
C LEU A 40 7.26 -8.27 -6.77
N GLU A 41 8.45 -8.24 -7.37
CA GLU A 41 9.26 -9.44 -7.58
C GLU A 41 10.47 -9.52 -6.64
N PRO A 42 10.68 -10.68 -5.97
CA PRO A 42 11.89 -10.97 -5.21
C PRO A 42 13.01 -11.60 -6.08
N LEU A 43 14.27 -11.33 -5.70
CA LEU A 43 15.57 -11.72 -6.27
C LEU A 43 15.74 -13.21 -6.62
N ALA A 44 14.90 -14.10 -6.10
CA ALA A 44 15.04 -15.55 -6.30
C ALA A 44 14.38 -16.08 -7.59
N ASN A 45 13.70 -15.24 -8.37
CA ASN A 45 12.83 -15.67 -9.47
C ASN A 45 13.35 -15.33 -10.88
N GLU A 46 14.67 -15.26 -11.08
CA GLU A 46 15.31 -14.99 -12.38
C GLU A 46 14.99 -16.00 -13.52
N SER A 47 14.15 -17.02 -13.30
CA SER A 47 13.87 -18.06 -14.30
C SER A 47 12.40 -18.27 -14.67
N LYS A 48 11.46 -17.39 -14.31
CA LYS A 48 10.03 -17.57 -14.69
C LYS A 48 9.31 -16.35 -15.24
N VAL A 49 10.01 -15.33 -15.73
CA VAL A 49 9.38 -14.24 -16.51
C VAL A 49 9.51 -14.53 -18.02
N LYS A 50 9.18 -15.75 -18.43
CA LYS A 50 8.79 -16.07 -19.81
C LYS A 50 7.76 -17.19 -19.73
N THR A 51 6.60 -16.98 -20.33
CA THR A 51 5.48 -17.92 -20.46
C THR A 51 4.48 -17.95 -19.30
N GLY A 52 3.45 -17.10 -19.40
CA GLY A 52 2.05 -17.42 -19.05
C GLY A 52 1.67 -17.75 -17.60
N ASN A 53 2.62 -17.84 -16.66
CA ASN A 53 2.34 -18.11 -15.26
C ASN A 53 2.55 -16.83 -14.46
N GLN A 54 1.43 -16.30 -13.96
CA GLN A 54 1.35 -15.10 -13.14
C GLN A 54 2.45 -15.07 -12.06
N PRO A 55 3.17 -13.94 -11.88
CA PRO A 55 4.08 -13.76 -10.76
C PRO A 55 3.27 -13.80 -9.47
N LYS A 56 3.20 -14.98 -8.86
CA LYS A 56 2.54 -15.21 -7.58
C LYS A 56 3.42 -14.65 -6.47
N GLN A 57 3.34 -13.35 -6.23
CA GLN A 57 3.51 -12.76 -4.90
C GLN A 57 3.04 -11.29 -4.88
N THR A 58 1.89 -11.08 -4.25
CA THR A 58 1.29 -9.79 -3.87
C THR A 58 0.82 -8.91 -5.03
N GLU A 59 -0.15 -9.39 -5.80
CA GLU A 59 -0.95 -8.51 -6.66
C GLU A 59 -1.97 -7.76 -5.79
N THR A 60 -1.96 -6.44 -5.84
CA THR A 60 -3.06 -5.63 -5.26
C THR A 60 -3.66 -4.75 -6.33
N ARG A 61 -4.99 -4.75 -6.42
CA ARG A 61 -5.77 -3.98 -7.39
C ARG A 61 -6.38 -2.76 -6.71
N GLN A 62 -6.29 -1.59 -7.33
CA GLN A 62 -6.88 -0.36 -6.83
C GLN A 62 -7.68 0.36 -7.90
N LYS A 63 -8.94 0.67 -7.59
CA LYS A 63 -9.83 1.34 -8.52
C LYS A 63 -9.65 2.85 -8.47
N THR A 64 -10.02 3.50 -9.55
CA THR A 64 -9.99 4.95 -9.69
C THR A 64 -10.97 5.61 -8.70
N GLN A 65 -10.53 6.68 -8.03
CA GLN A 65 -11.38 7.54 -7.19
C GLN A 65 -12.09 8.63 -7.99
N ILE A 66 -11.48 9.12 -9.08
CA ILE A 66 -12.06 10.13 -9.97
C ILE A 66 -12.03 9.63 -11.41
N ARG A 67 -13.21 9.38 -11.98
CA ARG A 67 -13.41 8.90 -13.35
C ARG A 67 -13.13 9.99 -14.39
N ASP A 68 -11.86 10.35 -14.58
CA ASP A 68 -11.41 11.11 -15.75
C ASP A 68 -10.72 10.13 -16.69
N GLY A 69 -11.41 9.70 -17.75
CA GLY A 69 -11.05 8.49 -18.52
C GLY A 69 -9.59 8.41 -18.97
N CYS A 70 -8.97 9.53 -19.35
CA CYS A 70 -7.55 9.55 -19.73
C CYS A 70 -6.60 9.86 -18.58
N ASN A 71 -7.10 10.41 -17.47
CA ASN A 71 -6.29 10.88 -16.35
C ASN A 71 -6.86 10.43 -14.99
N PRO A 72 -7.06 9.11 -14.76
CA PRO A 72 -7.67 8.64 -13.54
C PRO A 72 -6.81 8.99 -12.33
N ILE A 73 -7.47 9.45 -11.26
CA ILE A 73 -6.84 9.71 -9.96
C ILE A 73 -7.20 8.57 -9.04
N PHE A 74 -6.18 7.93 -8.45
CA PHE A 74 -6.30 6.83 -7.51
C PHE A 74 -6.15 7.31 -6.07
N ASN A 75 -5.10 8.05 -5.72
CA ASN A 75 -4.77 8.50 -4.35
C ASN A 75 -4.85 7.39 -3.27
N GLU A 76 -4.44 6.17 -3.62
CA GLU A 76 -4.58 4.99 -2.78
C GLU A 76 -3.22 4.48 -2.32
N LYS A 77 -3.13 4.12 -1.02
CA LYS A 77 -1.89 3.65 -0.40
C LYS A 77 -1.93 2.14 -0.19
N LEU A 78 -0.94 1.46 -0.72
CA LEU A 78 -0.70 0.03 -0.60
C LEU A 78 0.50 -0.22 0.30
N LEU A 79 0.44 -1.26 1.13
CA LEU A 79 1.52 -1.65 2.03
C LEU A 79 1.99 -3.06 1.68
N PHE A 80 3.25 -3.18 1.32
CA PHE A 80 3.86 -4.45 0.97
C PHE A 80 4.95 -4.81 1.98
N PRO A 81 4.89 -5.97 2.65
CA PRO A 81 6.01 -6.47 3.43
C PRO A 81 7.16 -6.83 2.48
N VAL A 82 8.35 -6.30 2.73
CA VAL A 82 9.52 -6.51 1.87
C VAL A 82 10.55 -7.36 2.60
N ALA A 83 10.90 -8.50 1.98
CA ALA A 83 12.01 -9.35 2.38
C ALA A 83 13.32 -8.90 1.72
N GLU A 84 14.40 -9.62 1.98
CA GLU A 84 15.67 -9.38 1.30
C GLU A 84 15.58 -9.68 -0.20
N GLY A 85 16.11 -8.76 -1.03
CA GLY A 85 16.18 -8.92 -2.48
C GLY A 85 14.95 -8.41 -3.23
N LEU A 86 14.57 -7.14 -3.06
CA LEU A 86 13.53 -6.52 -3.88
C LEU A 86 14.16 -5.94 -5.16
N GLU A 87 13.68 -6.39 -6.33
CA GLU A 87 14.34 -6.03 -7.59
C GLU A 87 13.55 -5.06 -8.45
N ALA A 88 12.26 -5.37 -8.62
CA ALA A 88 11.41 -4.69 -9.57
C ALA A 88 9.99 -4.55 -9.02
N LEU A 89 9.42 -3.40 -9.33
CA LEU A 89 8.01 -3.08 -9.18
C LEU A 89 7.38 -3.15 -10.56
N TYR A 90 6.33 -3.96 -10.68
CA TYR A 90 5.51 -4.02 -11.89
C TYR A 90 4.21 -3.29 -11.63
N VAL A 91 3.85 -2.42 -12.55
CA VAL A 91 2.60 -1.68 -12.53
C VAL A 91 1.83 -1.93 -13.81
N GLN A 92 0.53 -2.14 -13.68
CA GLN A 92 -0.38 -2.31 -14.80
C GLN A 92 -1.62 -1.49 -14.53
N VAL A 93 -2.19 -0.89 -15.57
CA VAL A 93 -3.47 -0.17 -15.50
C VAL A 93 -4.43 -0.85 -16.45
N TRP A 94 -5.59 -1.22 -15.93
CA TRP A 94 -6.62 -1.97 -16.63
C TRP A 94 -7.91 -1.14 -16.63
N ASP A 95 -8.72 -1.28 -17.67
CA ASP A 95 -10.11 -0.81 -17.69
C ASP A 95 -11.04 -2.00 -17.41
N SER A 96 -11.97 -1.82 -16.47
CA SER A 96 -12.92 -2.87 -16.12
C SER A 96 -14.13 -2.79 -17.03
N ASP A 97 -14.18 -3.71 -18.00
CA ASP A 97 -15.27 -3.81 -18.98
C ASP A 97 -16.20 -4.99 -18.65
N ILE A 98 -17.45 -4.93 -19.12
CA ILE A 98 -18.37 -6.07 -19.04
C ILE A 98 -17.86 -7.17 -19.98
N GLY A 99 -17.08 -8.09 -19.43
CA GLY A 99 -16.58 -9.28 -20.13
C GLY A 99 -15.10 -9.52 -19.90
N LYS A 100 -14.26 -8.80 -20.65
CA LYS A 100 -12.80 -8.92 -20.56
C LYS A 100 -12.21 -7.55 -20.33
N ASP A 101 -11.50 -7.40 -19.21
CA ASP A 101 -10.77 -6.19 -18.88
C ASP A 101 -9.68 -5.90 -19.93
N ASP A 102 -9.56 -4.64 -20.32
CA ASP A 102 -8.62 -4.16 -21.32
C ASP A 102 -7.37 -3.58 -20.63
N LEU A 103 -6.18 -4.06 -21.01
CA LEU A 103 -4.92 -3.53 -20.51
C LEU A 103 -4.65 -2.17 -21.18
N LEU A 104 -4.72 -1.09 -20.40
CA LEU A 104 -4.48 0.29 -20.84
C LEU A 104 -3.00 0.66 -20.85
N GLY A 105 -2.20 0.06 -19.97
CA GLY A 105 -0.76 0.26 -19.96
C GLY A 105 -0.07 -0.58 -18.91
N TYR A 106 1.21 -0.86 -19.12
CA TYR A 106 2.06 -1.53 -18.13
C TYR A 106 3.44 -0.88 -18.09
N GLY A 107 4.09 -0.96 -16.93
CA GLY A 107 5.43 -0.44 -16.74
C GLY A 107 6.18 -1.24 -15.69
N THR A 108 7.50 -1.23 -15.81
CA THR A 108 8.40 -1.87 -14.84
C THR A 108 9.38 -0.84 -14.32
N LEU A 109 9.47 -0.77 -12.99
CA LEU A 109 10.42 0.04 -12.28
C LEU A 109 11.46 -0.87 -11.62
N SER A 110 12.70 -0.79 -12.09
CA SER A 110 13.82 -1.45 -11.40
C SER A 110 14.23 -0.63 -10.18
N LEU A 111 14.28 -1.29 -9.03
CA LEU A 111 14.70 -0.71 -7.76
C LEU A 111 16.22 -0.92 -7.51
N LEU A 112 16.88 -1.76 -8.32
CA LEU A 112 18.31 -2.08 -8.18
C LEU A 112 19.27 -1.13 -8.91
N GLY A 113 18.77 -0.30 -9.82
CA GLY A 113 19.60 0.49 -10.73
C GLY A 113 19.13 1.93 -10.92
N ALA A 114 19.88 2.69 -11.71
CA ALA A 114 19.55 4.06 -12.12
C ALA A 114 18.50 4.07 -13.25
N GLY A 115 17.33 3.47 -12.99
CA GLY A 115 16.20 3.44 -13.92
C GLY A 115 15.32 4.69 -13.84
N GLN A 116 14.11 4.60 -14.41
CA GLN A 116 13.05 5.61 -14.18
C GLN A 116 12.86 5.77 -12.67
N GLY A 117 12.92 6.97 -12.09
CA GLY A 117 12.77 7.15 -10.63
C GLY A 117 14.04 7.13 -9.77
N GLY A 118 15.22 6.88 -10.33
CA GLY A 118 16.52 7.11 -9.65
C GLY A 118 17.10 5.91 -8.90
N GLN A 119 18.20 6.14 -8.16
CA GLN A 119 18.86 5.10 -7.35
C GLN A 119 18.15 4.94 -6.00
N PHE A 120 17.52 3.79 -5.80
CA PHE A 120 16.91 3.45 -4.51
C PHE A 120 17.94 2.81 -3.57
N ASN A 121 17.78 3.02 -2.26
CA ASN A 121 18.62 2.32 -1.29
C ASN A 121 18.14 0.87 -1.14
N THR A 122 18.78 0.00 -1.90
CA THR A 122 18.56 -1.46 -1.94
C THR A 122 19.15 -2.18 -0.74
N SER A 123 19.95 -1.52 0.09
CA SER A 123 20.42 -2.10 1.35
C SER A 123 19.30 -2.22 2.38
N LEU A 124 18.12 -1.62 2.11
CA LEU A 124 16.89 -1.73 2.91
C LEU A 124 17.12 -1.45 4.41
N ASN A 125 18.09 -0.61 4.73
CA ASN A 125 18.56 -0.32 6.08
C ASN A 125 18.16 1.08 6.58
N LYS A 126 17.71 1.93 5.67
CA LYS A 126 17.32 3.32 5.93
C LYS A 126 15.97 3.59 5.29
N GLU A 127 15.20 4.45 5.94
CA GLU A 127 13.98 4.99 5.36
C GLU A 127 14.31 5.84 4.12
N TRP A 128 13.44 5.77 3.11
CA TRP A 128 13.51 6.63 1.94
C TRP A 128 12.14 6.86 1.34
N LEU A 129 11.95 8.03 0.75
CA LEU A 129 10.72 8.47 0.09
C LEU A 129 11.06 9.01 -1.29
N HIS A 130 10.45 8.45 -2.33
CA HIS A 130 10.70 8.83 -3.72
C HIS A 130 9.36 8.96 -4.45
N THR A 131 9.23 10.04 -5.22
CA THR A 131 8.14 10.18 -6.20
C THR A 131 8.69 9.75 -7.56
N VAL A 132 7.98 8.85 -8.22
CA VAL A 132 8.40 8.25 -9.49
C VAL A 132 7.28 8.39 -10.51
N THR A 133 7.66 8.81 -11.71
CA THR A 133 6.78 8.76 -12.88
C THR A 133 7.26 7.64 -13.79
N ILE A 134 6.40 6.65 -13.99
CA ILE A 134 6.67 5.50 -14.87
C ILE A 134 6.01 5.78 -16.21
N SER A 135 6.78 5.73 -17.29
CA SER A 135 6.22 5.69 -18.64
C SER A 135 5.72 4.27 -18.91
N MET A 136 4.45 4.15 -19.27
CA MET A 136 3.81 2.86 -19.53
C MET A 136 3.82 2.56 -21.03
N ASP A 137 4.03 1.29 -21.36
CA ASP A 137 3.87 0.77 -22.71
C ASP A 137 2.47 0.17 -22.88
N ASN A 138 1.99 0.13 -24.12
CA ASN A 138 0.74 -0.53 -24.48
C ASN A 138 0.93 -1.29 -25.80
N GLU A 139 0.46 -2.54 -25.86
CA GLU A 139 0.60 -3.41 -27.03
C GLU A 139 -0.09 -2.86 -28.30
N LYS A 140 -1.17 -2.07 -28.17
CA LYS A 140 -1.97 -1.55 -29.30
C LYS A 140 -1.34 -0.31 -29.97
N ARG A 141 -0.65 0.57 -29.22
CA ARG A 141 -0.18 1.88 -29.72
C ARG A 141 1.26 2.24 -29.35
N GLY A 142 1.95 1.42 -28.56
CA GLY A 142 3.33 1.63 -28.13
C GLY A 142 3.53 2.63 -26.98
N ASN A 143 2.57 3.50 -26.68
CA ASN A 143 2.62 4.42 -25.53
C ASN A 143 1.31 4.31 -24.72
N GLY A 144 1.40 3.82 -23.49
CA GLY A 144 0.30 3.64 -22.55
C GLY A 144 0.10 4.81 -21.58
N GLY A 145 0.79 5.95 -21.78
CA GLY A 145 0.72 7.11 -20.91
C GLY A 145 1.74 7.07 -19.77
N THR A 146 1.48 7.84 -18.72
CA THR A 146 2.38 7.92 -17.55
C THR A 146 1.62 7.61 -16.25
N LEU A 147 2.28 6.94 -15.31
CA LEU A 147 1.75 6.66 -13.99
C LEU A 147 2.62 7.30 -12.92
N GLU A 148 2.02 8.07 -12.03
CA GLU A 148 2.71 8.77 -10.95
C GLU A 148 2.50 8.04 -9.62
N LEU A 149 3.61 7.69 -8.97
CA LEU A 149 3.66 6.88 -7.76
C LEU A 149 4.52 7.53 -6.69
N VAL A 150 4.17 7.30 -5.43
CA VAL A 150 5.04 7.62 -4.28
C VAL A 150 5.44 6.34 -3.58
N LEU A 151 6.75 6.09 -3.53
CA LEU A 151 7.37 4.94 -2.90
C LEU A 151 8.00 5.37 -1.58
N HIS A 152 7.57 4.76 -0.48
CA HIS A 152 8.06 5.03 0.86
C HIS A 152 8.48 3.73 1.52
N PHE A 153 9.78 3.51 1.67
CA PHE A 153 10.28 2.34 2.39
C PHE A 153 10.52 2.68 3.85
N ILE A 154 9.99 1.84 4.74
CA ILE A 154 10.13 1.94 6.18
C ILE A 154 10.85 0.67 6.67
N PRO A 155 12.08 0.77 7.20
CA PRO A 155 12.81 -0.40 7.67
C PRO A 155 12.12 -1.04 8.89
N GLU A 156 12.34 -2.34 9.09
CA GLU A 156 11.77 -3.15 10.18
C GLU A 156 12.02 -2.50 11.54
N SER A 157 13.21 -1.96 11.77
CA SER A 157 13.59 -1.28 13.01
C SER A 157 12.69 -0.08 13.32
N LEU A 158 12.37 0.73 12.31
CA LEU A 158 11.51 1.89 12.43
C LEU A 158 10.03 1.47 12.57
N ALA A 159 9.60 0.48 11.79
CA ALA A 159 8.24 -0.06 11.89
C ALA A 159 7.96 -0.67 13.28
N ALA A 160 8.92 -1.42 13.82
CA ALA A 160 8.85 -1.99 15.17
C ALA A 160 8.85 -0.89 16.25
N TYR A 161 9.70 0.12 16.11
CA TYR A 161 9.71 1.28 17.02
C TYR A 161 8.35 2.00 17.03
N MET A 162 7.81 2.29 15.85
CA MET A 162 6.52 2.97 15.70
C MET A 162 5.38 2.13 16.28
N SER A 163 5.37 0.82 16.01
CA SER A 163 4.37 -0.11 16.56
C SER A 163 4.42 -0.15 18.09
N LYS A 164 5.61 -0.19 18.69
CA LYS A 164 5.79 -0.16 20.14
C LYS A 164 5.26 1.15 20.74
N LYS A 165 5.61 2.29 20.14
CA LYS A 165 5.16 3.61 20.59
C LYS A 165 3.64 3.75 20.47
N PHE A 166 3.05 3.27 19.38
CA PHE A 166 1.61 3.29 19.16
C PHE A 166 0.86 2.39 20.15
N ASN A 167 1.33 1.17 20.38
CA ASN A 167 0.73 0.27 21.36
C ASN A 167 0.81 0.84 22.78
N ALA A 168 1.93 1.48 23.14
CA ALA A 168 2.05 2.19 24.42
C ALA A 168 1.03 3.34 24.53
N ALA A 169 0.89 4.16 23.48
CA ALA A 169 -0.10 5.24 23.46
C ALA A 169 -1.55 4.73 23.55
N GLN A 170 -1.87 3.61 22.88
CA GLN A 170 -3.19 2.97 23.01
C GLN A 170 -3.44 2.42 24.41
N ALA A 171 -2.42 1.82 25.05
CA ALA A 171 -2.52 1.32 26.41
C ALA A 171 -2.77 2.48 27.40
N ASP A 172 -2.05 3.59 27.23
CA ASP A 172 -2.25 4.79 28.05
C ASP A 172 -3.64 5.40 27.86
N LEU A 173 -4.14 5.45 26.63
CA LEU A 173 -5.50 5.95 26.35
C LEU A 173 -6.56 5.05 26.99
N LYS A 174 -6.43 3.72 26.84
CA LYS A 174 -7.34 2.76 27.47
C LYS A 174 -7.31 2.89 28.98
N LYS A 175 -6.13 3.02 29.59
CA LYS A 175 -5.98 3.23 31.03
C LYS A 175 -6.71 4.50 31.48
N LYS A 176 -6.46 5.64 30.83
CA LYS A 176 -7.13 6.92 31.14
C LYS A 176 -8.65 6.82 31.03
N LEU A 177 -9.17 6.13 30.00
CA LEU A 177 -10.60 5.94 29.83
C LEU A 177 -11.18 5.06 30.94
N THR A 178 -10.51 3.97 31.30
CA THR A 178 -10.90 3.11 32.42
C THR A 178 -10.89 3.87 33.73
N ASP A 179 -9.85 4.65 34.02
CA ASP A 179 -9.74 5.46 35.24
C ASP A 179 -10.91 6.46 35.34
N GLN A 180 -11.29 7.10 34.21
CA GLN A 180 -12.46 8.00 34.17
C GLN A 180 -13.78 7.28 34.40
N ILE A 181 -13.96 6.07 33.84
CA ILE A 181 -15.19 5.28 34.04
C ILE A 181 -15.30 4.84 35.49
N VAL A 182 -14.22 4.33 36.08
CA VAL A 182 -14.19 3.90 37.49
C VAL A 182 -14.47 5.09 38.41
N SER A 183 -13.85 6.25 38.17
CA SER A 183 -14.13 7.48 38.93
C SER A 183 -15.62 7.84 38.89
N LYS A 184 -16.22 7.94 37.71
CA LYS A 184 -17.65 8.30 37.58
C LYS A 184 -18.58 7.28 38.23
N MET A 185 -18.30 5.99 38.09
CA MET A 185 -19.09 4.94 38.75
C MET A 185 -18.96 5.00 40.27
N THR A 186 -17.76 5.32 40.77
CA THR A 186 -17.51 5.51 42.21
C THR A 186 -18.28 6.71 42.74
N ASP A 187 -18.28 7.84 42.00
CA ASP A 187 -19.03 9.04 42.36
C ASP A 187 -20.54 8.77 42.39
N VAL A 188 -21.08 8.08 41.37
CA VAL A 188 -22.50 7.70 41.31
C VAL A 188 -22.88 6.76 42.46
N ALA A 189 -22.04 5.77 42.78
CA ALA A 189 -22.29 4.87 43.89
C ALA A 189 -22.24 5.60 45.25
N ALA A 190 -21.28 6.52 45.43
CA ALA A 190 -21.17 7.35 46.62
C ALA A 190 -22.40 8.27 46.80
N ASP A 191 -22.90 8.87 45.72
CA ASP A 191 -24.10 9.70 45.73
C ASP A 191 -25.37 8.87 46.03
N GLN A 192 -25.50 7.66 45.47
CA GLN A 192 -26.62 6.76 45.78
C GLN A 192 -26.61 6.32 47.25
N ILE A 193 -25.44 5.99 47.81
CA ILE A 193 -25.30 5.64 49.23
C ILE A 193 -25.63 6.84 50.11
N ARG A 194 -25.16 8.06 49.79
CA ARG A 194 -25.53 9.27 50.53
C ARG A 194 -27.04 9.53 50.50
N GLY A 195 -27.68 9.33 49.35
CA GLY A 195 -29.14 9.45 49.21
C GLY A 195 -29.90 8.40 50.02
N TYR A 196 -29.34 7.20 50.20
CA TYR A 196 -29.99 6.11 50.95
C TYR A 196 -29.78 6.21 52.47
N VAL A 197 -28.64 6.75 52.92
CA VAL A 197 -28.31 6.87 54.36
C VAL A 197 -28.87 8.16 54.99
N GLY A 198 -29.44 9.08 54.19
CA GLY A 198 -30.22 10.21 54.71
C GLY A 198 -29.42 11.20 55.56
N ILE A 199 -28.11 11.34 55.32
CA ILE A 199 -27.29 12.35 55.99
C ILE A 199 -27.38 13.64 55.17
N SER A 200 -28.37 14.48 55.49
CA SER A 200 -28.37 15.89 55.12
C SER A 200 -27.43 16.66 56.07
N ASN A 201 -26.58 17.54 55.52
CA ASN A 201 -25.82 18.53 56.29
C ASN A 201 -26.73 19.38 57.20
#